data_AF-A0A1S2ZZW4-F1
#
_entry.id   AF-A0A1S2ZZW4-F1
#
_cell.length_a   1.000
_cell.length_b   1.000
_cell.length_c   1.000
_cell.angle_alpha   90.00
_cell.angle_beta   90.00
_cell.angle_gamma   90.00
#
_symmetry.space_group_name_H-M   'P 1'
#
loop_
_entity.id
_entity.type
_entity.pdbx_description
1 polymer ?
#
loop_
_entity_poly.entity_id
_entity_poly.type
_entity_poly.pdbx_seq_one_letter_code
_entity_poly.pdbx_strand_id
1 'polypeptide(L)'
;MVPPLPPGTPPRGAGRAATGPALGRLGCKPGLISCQQCLAAAMKDEVALLATVTLLGVLLQAYFSLQVIWARRAFRVSPPLTTGPPEFERVYRAQVNCSEYFPLFLAALWVAGVFCHEGAAALCGLAYLFARLRYFQGYARSAQHRLAPLYASARALWLLVALAALGLFAHFLPAALCAALLGRLRTLLPWT
;
A
#
# COMPACT_ATOMS: atom_id res chain seq x y z
N MET A 1 -19.79 39.11 34.28
CA MET A 1 -19.47 38.45 35.55
C MET A 1 -20.66 37.55 35.89
N VAL A 2 -20.53 36.24 35.69
CA VAL A 2 -21.62 35.26 35.82
C VAL A 2 -21.29 34.37 37.02
N PRO A 3 -22.20 34.18 38.00
CA PRO A 3 -21.92 33.34 39.17
C PRO A 3 -21.98 31.84 38.83
N PRO A 4 -21.23 30.97 39.54
CA PRO A 4 -21.21 29.54 39.27
C PRO A 4 -22.43 28.81 39.86
N LEU A 5 -22.90 27.78 39.14
CA LEU A 5 -23.97 26.86 39.55
C LEU A 5 -23.44 25.76 40.50
N PRO A 6 -24.23 25.30 41.49
CA PRO A 6 -23.85 24.24 42.43
C PRO A 6 -23.99 22.82 41.83
N PRO A 7 -23.31 21.80 42.40
CA PRO A 7 -23.31 20.43 41.87
C PRO A 7 -24.59 19.67 42.26
N GLY A 8 -25.29 19.13 41.26
CA GLY A 8 -26.43 18.22 41.45
C GLY A 8 -26.00 16.75 41.41
N THR A 9 -26.39 15.99 42.42
CA THR A 9 -26.24 14.53 42.53
C THR A 9 -27.28 13.78 41.65
N PRO A 10 -27.01 12.51 41.27
CA PRO A 10 -27.74 11.82 40.20
C PRO A 10 -28.99 11.06 40.71
N PRO A 11 -30.04 10.90 39.88
CA PRO A 11 -31.08 9.91 40.17
C PRO A 11 -30.79 8.54 39.54
N ARG A 12 -31.08 7.51 40.34
CA ARG A 12 -31.09 6.08 39.98
C ARG A 12 -32.25 5.73 39.05
N GLY A 13 -31.94 4.88 38.06
CA GLY A 13 -32.75 3.82 37.46
C GLY A 13 -34.26 3.99 37.22
N ALA A 14 -34.67 3.89 35.96
CA ALA A 14 -35.94 3.26 35.56
C ALA A 14 -35.83 2.80 34.10
N GLY A 15 -36.17 1.53 33.85
CA GLY A 15 -36.03 0.88 32.56
C GLY A 15 -36.97 1.44 31.49
N ARG A 16 -36.55 1.26 30.23
CA ARG A 16 -37.46 1.16 29.09
C ARG A 16 -36.89 0.18 28.08
N ALA A 17 -37.62 -0.92 27.92
CA ALA A 17 -37.48 -1.86 26.83
C ALA A 17 -37.68 -1.12 25.50
N ALA A 18 -36.67 -1.15 24.64
CA ALA A 18 -36.80 -0.78 23.24
C ALA A 18 -36.98 -2.08 22.44
N THR A 19 -38.23 -2.38 22.09
CA THR A 19 -38.62 -3.37 21.10
C THR A 19 -38.18 -2.89 19.72
N GLY A 20 -36.99 -3.33 19.28
CA GLY A 20 -36.56 -3.26 17.88
C GLY A 20 -37.14 -4.43 17.08
N PRO A 21 -37.38 -4.27 15.77
CA PRO A 21 -38.09 -5.27 14.96
C PRO A 21 -37.29 -6.56 14.86
N ALA A 22 -38.01 -7.68 15.01
CA ALA A 22 -37.51 -9.03 14.85
C ALA A 22 -36.96 -9.22 13.42
N LEU A 23 -35.66 -8.95 13.23
CA LEU A 23 -34.93 -9.49 12.10
C LEU A 23 -34.92 -11.01 12.28
N GLY A 24 -35.65 -11.68 11.40
CA GLY A 24 -35.69 -13.14 11.32
C GLY A 24 -34.29 -13.70 11.46
N ARG A 25 -34.13 -14.58 12.45
CA ARG A 25 -32.96 -15.44 12.59
C ARG A 25 -32.88 -16.30 11.33
N LEU A 26 -32.17 -15.81 10.32
CA LEU A 26 -31.47 -16.69 9.39
C LEU A 26 -30.55 -17.54 10.27
N GLY A 27 -30.91 -18.82 10.41
CA GLY A 27 -30.19 -19.77 11.23
C GLY A 27 -28.75 -19.92 10.73
N CYS A 28 -27.83 -19.16 11.31
CA CYS A 28 -26.41 -19.28 11.08
C CYS A 28 -25.75 -19.78 12.38
N LYS A 29 -25.11 -20.95 12.32
CA LYS A 29 -24.53 -21.65 13.47
C LYS A 29 -23.45 -20.79 14.15
N PRO A 30 -23.39 -20.72 15.51
CA PRO A 30 -22.42 -19.92 16.26
C PRO A 30 -20.93 -20.15 15.92
N GLY A 31 -20.57 -21.32 15.38
CA GLY A 31 -19.18 -21.66 15.00
C GLY A 31 -18.70 -21.05 13.66
N LEU A 32 -19.62 -20.70 12.76
CA LEU A 32 -19.25 -20.15 11.43
C LEU A 32 -18.79 -18.69 11.52
N ILE A 33 -19.40 -17.89 12.41
CA ILE A 33 -19.02 -16.48 12.63
C ILE A 33 -17.60 -16.39 13.23
N SER A 34 -17.28 -17.25 14.20
CA SER A 34 -15.95 -17.34 14.79
C SER A 34 -14.90 -17.77 13.75
N CYS A 35 -15.20 -18.75 12.89
CA CYS A 35 -14.29 -19.19 11.84
C CYS A 35 -14.02 -18.09 10.80
N GLN A 36 -15.06 -17.35 10.38
CA GLN A 36 -14.93 -16.28 9.40
C GLN A 36 -14.18 -15.06 9.96
N GLN A 37 -14.32 -14.75 11.24
CA GLN A 37 -13.51 -13.75 11.92
C GLN A 37 -12.06 -14.19 12.14
N CYS A 38 -11.79 -15.47 12.45
CA CYS A 38 -10.44 -16.00 12.54
C CYS A 38 -9.72 -16.00 11.18
N LEU A 39 -10.40 -16.42 10.10
CA LEU A 39 -9.89 -16.32 8.73
C LEU A 39 -9.60 -14.88 8.34
N ALA A 40 -10.49 -13.95 8.65
CA ALA A 40 -10.28 -12.53 8.39
C ALA A 40 -9.14 -11.92 9.23
N ALA A 41 -8.90 -12.41 10.45
CA ALA A 41 -7.76 -12.00 11.26
C ALA A 41 -6.45 -12.54 10.68
N ALA A 42 -6.39 -13.83 10.36
CA ALA A 42 -5.21 -14.44 9.74
C ALA A 42 -4.84 -13.77 8.41
N MET A 43 -5.83 -13.48 7.55
CA MET A 43 -5.57 -12.75 6.29
C MET A 43 -5.04 -11.33 6.50
N LYS A 44 -5.44 -10.64 7.59
CA LYS A 44 -4.91 -9.32 7.90
C LYS A 44 -3.46 -9.41 8.36
N ASP A 45 -3.13 -10.43 9.13
CA ASP A 45 -1.77 -10.66 9.61
C ASP A 45 -0.81 -10.95 8.44
N GLU A 46 -1.29 -11.62 7.37
CA GLU A 46 -0.51 -11.92 6.15
C GLU A 46 -0.26 -10.72 5.20
N VAL A 47 -0.91 -9.58 5.43
CA VAL A 47 -0.71 -8.38 4.60
C VAL A 47 -0.40 -7.13 5.42
N ALA A 48 -0.28 -7.26 6.74
CA ALA A 48 -0.08 -6.14 7.65
C ALA A 48 1.22 -5.39 7.36
N LEU A 49 2.29 -6.09 6.98
CA LEU A 49 3.57 -5.47 6.63
C LEU A 49 3.45 -4.69 5.31
N LEU A 50 2.78 -5.26 4.31
CA LEU A 50 2.55 -4.58 3.02
C LEU A 50 1.68 -3.34 3.18
N ALA A 51 0.62 -3.42 3.99
CA ALA A 51 -0.24 -2.30 4.32
C ALA A 51 0.52 -1.19 5.07
N THR A 52 1.39 -1.57 6.01
CA THR A 52 2.26 -0.63 6.73
C THR A 52 3.22 0.10 5.80
N VAL A 53 3.90 -0.63 4.92
CA VAL A 53 4.82 -0.05 3.91
C VAL A 53 4.04 0.81 2.91
N THR A 54 2.84 0.40 2.52
CA THR A 54 1.94 1.20 1.67
C THR A 54 1.59 2.54 2.33
N LEU A 55 1.18 2.52 3.59
CA LEU A 55 0.86 3.73 4.35
C LEU A 55 2.08 4.65 4.49
N LEU A 56 3.27 4.09 4.78
CA LEU A 56 4.51 4.86 4.80
C LEU A 56 4.80 5.51 3.44
N GLY A 57 4.53 4.80 2.34
CA GLY A 57 4.63 5.34 0.99
C GLY A 57 3.68 6.51 0.74
N VAL A 58 2.43 6.42 1.20
CA VAL A 58 1.45 7.51 1.13
C VAL A 58 1.93 8.73 1.93
N LEU A 59 2.41 8.53 3.16
CA LEU A 59 2.97 9.59 3.99
C LEU A 59 4.18 10.26 3.33
N LEU A 60 5.03 9.49 2.65
CA LEU A 60 6.16 10.02 1.89
C LEU A 60 5.73 10.88 0.69
N GLN A 61 4.69 10.47 -0.05
CA GLN A 61 4.13 11.29 -1.14
C GLN A 61 3.47 12.57 -0.62
N ALA A 62 2.79 12.49 0.53
CA ALA A 62 2.22 13.66 1.20
C ALA A 62 3.33 14.64 1.63
N TYR A 63 4.43 14.14 2.19
CA TYR A 63 5.63 14.94 2.47
C TYR A 63 6.16 15.63 1.21
N PHE A 64 6.36 14.92 0.09
CA PHE A 64 6.83 15.55 -1.16
C PHE A 64 5.88 16.63 -1.66
N SER A 65 4.57 16.41 -1.56
CA SER A 65 3.54 17.38 -1.94
C SER A 65 3.62 18.66 -1.08
N LEU A 66 3.80 18.52 0.23
CA LEU A 66 4.01 19.65 1.15
C LEU A 66 5.29 20.42 0.80
N GLN A 67 6.38 19.72 0.47
CA GLN A 67 7.63 20.36 0.05
C GLN A 67 7.46 21.18 -1.23
N VAL A 68 6.66 20.71 -2.20
CA VAL A 68 6.33 21.50 -3.41
C VAL A 68 5.51 22.74 -3.04
N ILE A 69 4.52 22.62 -2.15
CA ILE A 69 3.73 23.77 -1.67
C ILE A 69 4.64 24.82 -1.02
N TRP A 70 5.61 24.38 -0.22
CA TRP A 70 6.57 25.28 0.42
C TRP A 70 7.50 25.94 -0.59
N ALA A 71 8.00 25.17 -1.58
CA ALA A 71 8.81 25.72 -2.66
C ALA A 71 8.04 26.76 -3.48
N ARG A 72 6.75 26.53 -3.77
CA ARG A 72 5.89 27.52 -4.45
C ARG A 72 5.84 28.84 -3.69
N ARG A 73 5.71 28.79 -2.35
CA ARG A 73 5.71 29.99 -1.51
C ARG A 73 7.07 30.68 -1.51
N ALA A 74 8.15 29.93 -1.37
CA ALA A 74 9.51 30.45 -1.32
C ALA A 74 9.92 31.16 -2.63
N PHE A 75 9.63 30.53 -3.77
CA PHE A 75 9.98 31.06 -5.10
C PHE A 75 8.86 31.87 -5.77
N ARG A 76 7.74 32.10 -5.06
CA ARG A 76 6.56 32.84 -5.55
C ARG A 76 5.99 32.31 -6.88
N VAL A 77 6.02 30.98 -7.06
CA VAL A 77 5.46 30.32 -8.25
C VAL A 77 4.01 29.89 -7.99
N SER A 78 3.08 30.78 -8.33
CA SER A 78 1.64 30.54 -8.18
C SER A 78 1.13 29.52 -9.21
N PRO A 79 0.20 28.62 -8.82
CA PRO A 79 -0.57 27.84 -9.79
C PRO A 79 -1.26 28.76 -10.82
N PRO A 80 -1.43 28.32 -12.10
CA PRO A 80 -1.17 26.98 -12.62
C PRO A 80 0.29 26.73 -13.05
N LEU A 81 1.20 27.69 -12.84
CA LEU A 81 2.58 27.59 -13.33
C LEU A 81 3.32 26.42 -12.69
N THR A 82 4.09 25.72 -13.52
CA THR A 82 4.98 24.61 -13.13
C THR A 82 6.43 24.88 -13.51
N THR A 83 6.69 26.04 -14.12
CA THR A 83 8.02 26.55 -14.49
C THR A 83 8.41 27.72 -13.58
N GLY A 84 9.70 27.91 -13.36
CA GLY A 84 10.24 28.93 -12.47
C GLY A 84 11.75 28.84 -12.33
N PRO A 85 12.34 29.33 -11.22
CA PRO A 85 13.77 29.14 -10.98
C PRO A 85 14.15 27.66 -10.99
N PRO A 86 15.35 27.28 -11.47
CA PRO A 86 15.76 25.88 -11.56
C PRO A 86 15.65 25.09 -10.25
N GLU A 87 15.78 25.75 -9.10
CA GLU A 87 15.60 25.12 -7.78
C GLU A 87 14.16 24.68 -7.53
N PHE A 88 13.19 25.54 -7.85
CA PHE A 88 11.77 25.21 -7.78
C PHE A 88 11.45 24.05 -8.72
N GLU A 89 11.89 24.14 -9.98
CA GLU A 89 11.60 23.12 -10.98
C GLU A 89 12.15 21.75 -10.57
N ARG A 90 13.34 21.68 -9.98
CA ARG A 90 13.88 20.42 -9.46
C ARG A 90 13.02 19.80 -8.38
N VAL A 91 12.54 20.59 -7.41
CA VAL A 91 11.64 20.11 -6.34
C VAL A 91 10.33 19.59 -6.94
N TYR A 92 9.73 20.36 -7.85
CA TYR A 92 8.50 19.98 -8.54
C TYR A 92 8.69 18.68 -9.35
N ARG A 93 9.73 18.60 -10.19
CA ARG A 93 10.05 17.41 -11.00
C ARG A 93 10.39 16.19 -10.14
N ALA A 94 11.04 16.37 -9.00
CA ALA A 94 11.31 15.30 -8.06
C ALA A 94 10.02 14.68 -7.50
N GLN A 95 9.05 15.52 -7.08
CA GLN A 95 7.74 15.06 -6.61
C GLN A 95 6.96 14.35 -7.71
N VAL A 96 6.86 14.96 -8.90
CA VAL A 96 6.13 14.37 -10.04
C VAL A 96 6.68 12.99 -10.38
N ASN A 97 8.00 12.84 -10.51
CA ASN A 97 8.61 11.53 -10.81
C ASN A 97 8.35 10.51 -9.70
N CYS A 98 8.39 10.91 -8.42
CA CYS A 98 8.04 10.03 -7.32
C CYS A 98 6.58 9.58 -7.40
N SER A 99 5.66 10.44 -7.85
CA SER A 99 4.24 10.12 -7.99
C SER A 99 3.95 9.24 -9.20
N GLU A 100 4.63 9.43 -10.33
CA GLU A 100 4.51 8.58 -11.53
C GLU A 100 4.89 7.12 -11.25
N TYR A 101 5.93 6.90 -10.45
CA TYR A 101 6.38 5.55 -10.10
C TYR A 101 5.64 4.94 -8.91
N PHE A 102 4.86 5.72 -8.16
CA PHE A 102 4.20 5.23 -6.95
C PHE A 102 3.19 4.09 -7.24
N PRO A 103 2.33 4.18 -8.27
CA PRO A 103 1.45 3.07 -8.65
C PRO A 103 2.21 1.80 -9.06
N LEU A 104 3.33 1.94 -9.78
CA LEU A 104 4.17 0.81 -10.17
C LEU A 104 4.76 0.10 -8.96
N PHE A 105 5.24 0.89 -7.99
CA PHE A 105 5.74 0.39 -6.72
C PHE A 105 4.65 -0.36 -5.95
N LEU A 106 3.44 0.22 -5.82
CA LEU A 106 2.33 -0.44 -5.13
C LEU A 106 1.96 -1.76 -5.79
N ALA A 107 1.81 -1.78 -7.12
CA ALA A 107 1.48 -3.00 -7.85
C ALA A 107 2.53 -4.09 -7.62
N ALA A 108 3.83 -3.76 -7.77
CA ALA A 108 4.91 -4.72 -7.57
C ALA A 108 5.01 -5.19 -6.11
N LEU A 109 4.87 -4.29 -5.12
CA LEU A 109 4.90 -4.62 -3.70
C LEU A 109 3.82 -5.64 -3.34
N TRP A 110 2.58 -5.38 -3.74
CA TRP A 110 1.45 -6.24 -3.39
C TRP A 110 1.52 -7.58 -4.10
N VAL A 111 1.85 -7.62 -5.40
CA VAL A 111 1.99 -8.89 -6.11
C VAL A 111 3.15 -9.71 -5.55
N ALA A 112 4.32 -9.10 -5.29
CA ALA A 112 5.45 -9.80 -4.69
C ALA A 112 5.15 -10.32 -3.28
N GLY A 113 4.46 -9.51 -2.46
CA GLY A 113 4.13 -9.87 -1.10
C GLY A 113 3.12 -11.02 -1.01
N VAL A 114 2.09 -11.00 -1.86
CA VAL A 114 1.03 -12.01 -1.87
C VAL A 114 1.48 -13.31 -2.55
N PHE A 115 2.21 -13.23 -3.68
CA PHE A 115 2.54 -14.42 -4.47
C PHE A 115 3.91 -15.03 -4.16
N CYS A 116 4.82 -14.30 -3.50
CA CYS A 116 6.16 -14.80 -3.21
C CYS A 116 6.44 -14.84 -1.71
N HIS A 117 6.59 -13.68 -1.06
CA HIS A 117 6.90 -13.62 0.37
C HIS A 117 6.65 -12.22 0.93
N GLU A 118 5.76 -12.10 1.92
CA GLU A 118 5.36 -10.81 2.51
C GLU A 118 6.55 -10.03 3.11
N GLY A 119 7.31 -10.64 4.01
CA GLY A 119 8.46 -10.00 4.67
C GLY A 119 9.55 -9.52 3.70
N ALA A 120 9.93 -10.32 2.70
CA ALA A 120 10.92 -9.92 1.69
C ALA A 120 10.44 -8.75 0.83
N ALA A 121 9.16 -8.76 0.43
CA ALA A 121 8.56 -7.66 -0.31
C ALA A 121 8.50 -6.38 0.55
N ALA A 122 8.12 -6.49 1.82
CA ALA A 122 8.11 -5.36 2.76
C ALA A 122 9.51 -4.74 2.95
N LEU A 123 10.55 -5.56 3.13
CA LEU A 123 11.95 -5.08 3.24
C LEU A 123 12.41 -4.36 1.96
N CYS A 124 12.14 -4.94 0.79
CA CYS A 124 12.43 -4.29 -0.49
C CYS A 124 11.65 -2.97 -0.64
N GLY A 125 10.41 -2.93 -0.17
CA GLY A 125 9.58 -1.73 -0.19
C GLY A 125 10.10 -0.62 0.73
N LEU A 126 10.57 -0.96 1.94
CA LEU A 126 11.25 0.00 2.82
C LEU A 126 12.52 0.56 2.18
N ALA A 127 13.34 -0.30 1.57
CA ALA A 127 14.54 0.13 0.84
C ALA A 127 14.19 1.06 -0.33
N TYR A 128 13.13 0.75 -1.08
CA TYR A 128 12.61 1.60 -2.16
C TYR A 128 12.18 2.98 -1.64
N LEU A 129 11.38 3.04 -0.58
CA LEU A 129 10.88 4.29 -0.01
C LEU A 129 12.02 5.15 0.55
N PHE A 130 12.99 4.54 1.23
CA PHE A 130 14.18 5.24 1.70
C PHE A 130 15.01 5.80 0.53
N ALA A 131 15.23 5.02 -0.52
CA ALA A 131 15.90 5.49 -1.72
C ALA A 131 15.13 6.64 -2.39
N ARG A 132 13.79 6.60 -2.40
CA ARG A 132 12.94 7.69 -2.92
C ARG A 132 13.02 8.97 -2.08
N LEU A 133 13.11 8.87 -0.77
CA LEU A 133 13.38 10.02 0.10
C LEU A 133 14.73 10.66 -0.24
N ARG A 134 15.78 9.84 -0.40
CA ARG A 134 17.12 10.30 -0.79
C ARG A 134 17.14 10.89 -2.20
N TYR A 135 16.40 10.31 -3.14
CA TYR A 135 16.23 10.82 -4.50
C TYR A 135 15.64 12.21 -4.47
N PHE A 136 14.54 12.41 -3.74
CA PHE A 136 13.89 13.70 -3.64
C PHE A 136 14.80 14.76 -3.02
N GLN A 137 15.43 14.45 -1.87
CA GLN A 137 16.36 15.35 -1.19
C GLN A 137 17.57 15.69 -2.05
N GLY A 138 18.13 14.71 -2.76
CA GLY A 138 19.25 14.89 -3.67
C GLY A 138 18.88 15.78 -4.84
N TYR A 139 17.75 15.52 -5.49
CA TYR A 139 17.30 16.26 -6.66
C TYR A 139 16.97 17.72 -6.32
N ALA A 140 16.32 17.98 -5.18
CA ALA A 140 16.07 19.34 -4.70
C ALA A 140 17.36 20.18 -4.64
N ARG A 141 18.48 19.58 -4.21
CA ARG A 141 19.79 20.24 -4.16
C ARG A 141 20.41 20.39 -5.56
N SER A 142 20.57 19.29 -6.30
CA SER A 142 21.14 19.32 -7.65
C SER A 142 20.66 18.15 -8.50
N ALA A 143 20.64 18.35 -9.82
CA ALA A 143 20.23 17.30 -10.77
C ALA A 143 21.15 16.07 -10.74
N GLN A 144 22.43 16.23 -10.40
CA GLN A 144 23.40 15.12 -10.33
C GLN A 144 23.19 14.25 -9.08
N HIS A 145 22.86 14.86 -7.94
CA HIS A 145 22.70 14.15 -6.67
C HIS A 145 21.48 13.23 -6.64
N ARG A 146 20.59 13.31 -7.63
CA ARG A 146 19.45 12.40 -7.79
C ARG A 146 19.87 11.02 -8.31
N LEU A 147 21.00 10.89 -9.00
CA LEU A 147 21.31 9.69 -9.80
C LEU A 147 21.58 8.45 -8.95
N ALA A 148 22.49 8.55 -7.97
CA ALA A 148 22.80 7.43 -7.07
C ALA A 148 21.55 6.86 -6.35
N PRO A 149 20.71 7.68 -5.68
CA PRO A 149 19.49 7.18 -5.07
C PRO A 149 18.43 6.75 -6.09
N LEU A 150 18.40 7.34 -7.30
CA LEU A 150 17.54 6.86 -8.38
C LEU A 150 17.87 5.41 -8.74
N TYR A 151 19.15 5.08 -8.97
CA TYR A 151 19.58 3.72 -9.28
C TYR A 151 19.31 2.75 -8.11
N ALA A 152 19.47 3.20 -6.87
CA ALA A 152 19.10 2.40 -5.70
C ALA A 152 17.59 2.08 -5.68
N SER A 153 16.75 3.09 -5.92
CA SER A 153 15.29 2.90 -6.00
C SER A 153 14.89 1.98 -7.16
N ALA A 154 15.56 2.10 -8.31
CA ALA A 154 15.30 1.26 -9.47
C ALA A 154 15.66 -0.21 -9.19
N ARG A 155 16.81 -0.49 -8.55
CA ARG A 155 17.18 -1.86 -8.16
C ARG A 155 16.17 -2.47 -7.21
N ALA A 156 15.74 -1.73 -6.18
CA ALA A 156 14.73 -2.21 -5.24
C ALA A 156 13.39 -2.52 -5.94
N LEU A 157 12.96 -1.66 -6.87
CA LEU A 157 11.75 -1.89 -7.65
C LEU A 157 11.88 -3.10 -8.58
N TRP A 158 13.00 -3.26 -9.28
CA TRP A 158 13.24 -4.43 -10.14
C TRP A 158 13.33 -5.73 -9.35
N LEU A 159 13.85 -5.70 -8.11
CA LEU A 159 13.80 -6.85 -7.22
C LEU A 159 12.36 -7.22 -6.85
N LEU A 160 11.49 -6.24 -6.53
CA LEU A 160 10.07 -6.50 -6.32
C LEU A 160 9.41 -7.10 -7.56
N VAL A 161 9.70 -6.58 -8.76
CA VAL A 161 9.17 -7.13 -10.02
C VAL A 161 9.64 -8.57 -10.24
N ALA A 162 10.91 -8.87 -9.95
CA ALA A 162 11.44 -10.23 -10.06
C ALA A 162 10.75 -11.19 -9.08
N LEU A 163 10.57 -10.78 -7.82
CA LEU A 163 9.85 -11.57 -6.82
C LEU A 163 8.39 -11.81 -7.23
N ALA A 164 7.70 -10.78 -7.73
CA ALA A 164 6.34 -10.88 -8.26
C ALA A 164 6.26 -11.89 -9.43
N ALA A 165 7.17 -11.78 -10.40
CA ALA A 165 7.20 -12.68 -11.54
C ALA A 165 7.50 -14.13 -11.13
N LEU A 166 8.46 -14.35 -10.23
CA LEU A 166 8.81 -15.67 -9.70
C LEU A 166 7.63 -16.29 -8.94
N GLY A 167 6.95 -15.52 -8.09
CA GLY A 167 5.77 -15.99 -7.36
C GLY A 167 4.62 -16.39 -8.28
N LEU A 168 4.32 -15.56 -9.29
CA LEU A 168 3.29 -15.88 -10.29
C LEU A 168 3.68 -17.10 -11.14
N PHE A 169 4.95 -17.21 -11.53
CA PHE A 169 5.44 -18.36 -12.28
C PHE A 169 5.31 -19.65 -11.46
N ALA A 170 5.70 -19.63 -10.19
CA ALA A 170 5.53 -20.77 -9.28
C ALA A 170 4.06 -21.15 -9.07
N HIS A 171 3.14 -20.18 -9.09
CA HIS A 171 1.70 -20.41 -8.96
C HIS A 171 1.09 -21.09 -10.20
N PHE A 172 1.39 -20.59 -11.41
CA PHE A 172 0.74 -21.06 -12.64
C PHE A 172 1.43 -22.25 -13.30
N LEU A 173 2.75 -22.42 -13.12
CA LEU A 173 3.52 -23.47 -13.79
C LEU A 173 3.01 -24.89 -13.51
N PRO A 174 2.68 -25.29 -12.26
CA PRO A 174 2.23 -26.65 -11.98
C PRO A 174 0.92 -27.01 -12.70
N ALA A 175 -0.06 -26.10 -12.70
CA ALA A 175 -1.34 -26.30 -13.36
C ALA A 175 -1.17 -26.41 -14.88
N ALA A 176 -0.33 -25.56 -15.47
CA ALA A 176 -0.02 -25.60 -16.90
C ALA A 176 0.68 -26.92 -17.31
N LEU A 177 1.65 -27.38 -16.50
CA LEU A 177 2.33 -28.65 -16.72
C LEU A 177 1.37 -29.84 -16.61
N CYS A 178 0.52 -29.87 -15.58
CA CYS A 178 -0.49 -30.92 -15.42
C CYS A 178 -1.45 -30.98 -16.61
N ALA A 179 -1.97 -29.82 -17.07
CA ALA A 179 -2.85 -29.76 -18.24
C ALA A 179 -2.14 -30.29 -19.51
N ALA A 180 -0.88 -29.90 -19.72
CA ALA A 180 -0.09 -30.36 -20.86
C ALA A 180 0.19 -31.87 -20.81
N LEU A 181 0.53 -32.41 -19.62
CA LEU A 181 0.77 -33.84 -19.43
C LEU A 181 -0.51 -34.66 -19.62
N LEU A 182 -1.65 -34.22 -19.08
CA LEU A 182 -2.94 -34.87 -19.27
C LEU A 182 -3.38 -34.85 -20.74
N GLY A 183 -3.14 -33.75 -21.45
CA GLY A 183 -3.37 -33.65 -22.89
C GLY A 183 -2.55 -34.66 -23.68
N ARG A 184 -1.24 -34.75 -23.40
CA ARG A 184 -0.35 -35.76 -24.02
C ARG A 184 -0.77 -37.19 -23.67
N LEU A 185 -1.12 -37.47 -22.41
CA LEU A 185 -1.56 -38.79 -21.99
C LEU A 185 -2.81 -39.23 -22.75
N ARG A 186 -3.79 -38.33 -22.91
CA ARG A 186 -5.03 -38.61 -23.69
C ARG A 186 -4.75 -38.91 -25.16
N THR A 187 -3.75 -38.27 -25.77
CA THR A 187 -3.36 -38.60 -27.15
C THR A 187 -2.66 -39.95 -27.28
N LEU A 188 -1.92 -40.38 -26.25
CA LEU A 188 -1.16 -41.63 -26.25
C LEU A 188 -1.99 -42.84 -25.81
N LEU A 189 -3.00 -42.64 -24.97
CA LEU A 189 -3.95 -43.66 -24.54
C LEU A 189 -5.36 -43.26 -25.03
N PRO A 190 -5.67 -43.42 -26.34
CA PRO A 190 -7.04 -43.27 -26.79
C PRO A 190 -7.86 -44.37 -26.11
N TRP A 191 -8.75 -43.99 -25.21
CA TRP A 191 -9.66 -44.90 -24.53
C TRP A 191 -10.59 -45.51 -25.59
N THR A 192 -10.22 -46.68 -26.12
CA THR A 192 -11.10 -47.61 -26.83
C THR A 192 -11.71 -48.60 -25.85
#